data_AF-A0AAW9K432-F1
#
_entry.id   AF-A0AAW9K432-F1
#
_cell.length_a   1.000
_cell.length_b   1.000
_cell.length_c   1.000
_cell.angle_alpha   90.00
_cell.angle_beta   90.00
_cell.angle_gamma   90.00
#
_symmetry.space_group_name_H-M   'P 1'
#
loop_
_entity.id
_entity.type
_entity.pdbx_description
1 polymer ?
#
loop_
_entity_poly.entity_id
_entity_poly.type
_entity_poly.pdbx_seq_one_letter_code
_entity_poly.pdbx_strand_id
1 'polypeptide(L)'
;MVHYMKEEIKSWGLPKVLKDINVIYRFNENKIGEESAKFWLIDSNTEEELFVFDFFEIPLKNRFINDKRKIMNIQFICVLSPEFRNNGIATYYLDKLKEYVVKNNFDVFRLEAAIQKNINPTNALKIDKLAQFYIDILSDDKMDKPAVYVNYKNINE
;
A
#
# COMPACT_ATOMS: atom_id res chain seq x y z
N MET A 1 4.61 19.06 14.77
CA MET A 1 5.16 17.82 14.18
C MET A 1 4.47 17.66 12.83
N VAL A 2 5.21 17.70 11.72
CA VAL A 2 4.61 17.67 10.38
C VAL A 2 4.41 16.21 9.99
N HIS A 3 3.17 15.74 9.96
CA HIS A 3 2.85 14.40 9.44
C HIS A 3 2.80 14.46 7.91
N TYR A 4 3.94 14.70 7.25
CA TYR A 4 4.04 14.88 5.80
C TYR A 4 3.31 13.77 5.01
N MET A 5 3.48 12.52 5.44
CA MET A 5 2.84 11.37 4.80
C MET A 5 1.31 11.36 4.96
N LYS A 6 0.78 11.87 6.08
CA LYS A 6 -0.68 11.94 6.31
C LYS A 6 -1.33 12.91 5.33
N GLU A 7 -0.70 14.06 5.12
CA GLU A 7 -1.20 15.08 4.19
C GLU A 7 -0.99 14.65 2.73
N GLU A 8 0.12 13.99 2.40
CA GLU A 8 0.34 13.36 1.09
C GLU A 8 -0.76 12.32 0.80
N ILE A 9 -1.05 11.39 1.72
CA ILE A 9 -2.09 10.36 1.54
C ILE A 9 -3.48 10.97 1.35
N LYS A 10 -3.82 12.01 2.12
CA LYS A 10 -5.10 12.72 1.94
C LYS A 10 -5.16 13.42 0.58
N SER A 11 -4.05 13.99 0.13
CA SER A 11 -3.97 14.69 -1.16
C SER A 11 -4.19 13.76 -2.35
N TRP A 12 -3.92 12.46 -2.19
CA TRP A 12 -4.25 11.46 -3.20
C TRP A 12 -5.75 11.33 -3.43
N GLY A 13 -6.61 11.69 -2.48
CA GLY A 13 -8.06 11.58 -2.61
C GLY A 13 -8.57 10.13 -2.63
N LEU A 14 -9.82 9.98 -3.07
CA LEU A 14 -10.55 8.70 -3.06
C LEU A 14 -10.73 8.12 -4.47
N PRO A 15 -10.67 6.78 -4.63
CA PRO A 15 -11.01 6.13 -5.88
C PRO A 15 -12.48 6.35 -6.26
N LYS A 16 -12.79 6.34 -7.56
CA LYS A 16 -14.15 6.64 -8.09
C LYS A 16 -15.26 5.82 -7.43
N VAL A 17 -15.01 4.55 -7.13
CA VAL A 17 -16.00 3.64 -6.52
C VAL A 17 -16.44 4.08 -5.12
N LEU A 18 -15.64 4.90 -4.42
CA LEU A 18 -15.94 5.39 -3.08
C LEU A 18 -16.50 6.82 -3.06
N LYS A 19 -16.76 7.44 -4.23
CA LYS A 19 -17.14 8.87 -4.32
C LYS A 19 -18.46 9.20 -3.62
N ASP A 20 -19.41 8.28 -3.65
CA ASP A 20 -20.75 8.47 -3.09
C ASP A 20 -20.84 7.92 -1.65
N ILE A 21 -19.72 7.49 -1.08
CA ILE A 21 -19.61 6.97 0.28
C ILE A 21 -18.98 8.05 1.16
N ASN A 22 -19.50 8.22 2.37
CA ASN A 22 -18.97 9.17 3.34
C ASN A 22 -17.71 8.60 4.01
N VAL A 23 -16.60 8.59 3.27
CA VAL A 23 -15.34 7.96 3.69
C VAL A 23 -14.49 8.89 4.53
N ILE A 24 -14.01 8.38 5.66
CA ILE A 24 -12.99 9.03 6.48
C ILE A 24 -11.69 8.22 6.48
N TYR A 25 -10.57 8.92 6.63
CA TYR A 25 -9.27 8.29 6.83
C TYR A 25 -8.99 8.12 8.32
N ARG A 26 -8.67 6.90 8.74
CA ARG A 26 -8.13 6.61 10.07
C ARG A 26 -6.65 6.27 9.92
N PHE A 27 -5.78 6.91 10.68
CA PHE A 27 -4.34 6.65 10.65
C PHE A 27 -3.91 5.94 11.94
N ASN A 28 -2.95 5.02 11.82
CA ASN A 28 -2.29 4.46 13.00
C ASN A 28 -1.23 5.45 13.48
N GLU A 29 -1.50 6.13 14.59
CA GLU A 29 -0.61 7.15 15.13
C GLU A 29 0.79 6.60 15.54
N ASN A 30 0.91 5.29 15.79
CA ASN A 30 2.21 4.64 16.06
C ASN A 30 2.97 4.21 14.80
N LYS A 31 2.32 4.26 13.63
CA LYS A 31 2.89 3.89 12.32
C LYS A 31 2.67 4.99 11.28
N ILE A 32 2.58 6.24 11.71
CA ILE A 32 2.49 7.40 10.82
C ILE A 32 3.63 8.36 11.14
N GLY A 33 4.56 8.50 10.20
CA GLY A 33 5.75 9.34 10.33
C GLY A 33 6.16 9.92 8.99
N GLU A 34 7.36 10.48 8.92
CA GLU A 34 7.91 10.98 7.65
C GLU A 34 8.13 9.84 6.65
N GLU A 35 8.47 8.65 7.14
CA GLU A 35 8.92 7.51 6.34
C GLU A 35 7.98 6.29 6.42
N SER A 36 6.81 6.40 7.05
CA SER A 36 5.87 5.27 7.14
C SER A 36 4.43 5.74 7.29
N ALA A 37 3.52 4.89 6.81
CA ALA A 37 2.09 5.06 7.03
C ALA A 37 1.39 3.71 7.15
N LYS A 38 0.50 3.63 8.13
CA LYS A 38 -0.61 2.69 8.13
C LYS A 38 -1.92 3.46 8.26
N PHE A 39 -2.84 3.24 7.32
CA PHE A 39 -4.15 3.89 7.34
C PHE A 39 -5.27 2.97 6.86
N TRP A 40 -6.49 3.36 7.22
CA TRP A 40 -7.73 2.74 6.80
C TRP A 40 -8.64 3.76 6.14
N LEU A 41 -9.46 3.27 5.21
CA LEU A 41 -10.67 3.96 4.76
C LEU A 41 -11.87 3.36 5.47
N ILE A 42 -12.74 4.22 6.00
CA ILE A 42 -13.89 3.80 6.80
C ILE A 42 -15.12 4.52 6.30
N ASP A 43 -16.20 3.79 6.06
CA ASP A 43 -17.51 4.40 5.87
C ASP A 43 -17.98 4.94 7.23
N SER A 44 -18.05 6.25 7.35
CA SER A 44 -18.45 6.92 8.60
C SER A 44 -19.92 6.75 8.96
N ASN A 45 -20.77 6.31 8.01
CA ASN A 45 -22.17 6.04 8.30
C ASN A 45 -22.39 4.67 8.96
N THR A 46 -21.57 3.68 8.58
CA THR A 46 -21.69 2.28 9.04
C THR A 46 -20.57 1.85 9.98
N GLU A 47 -19.52 2.66 10.10
CA GLU A 47 -18.24 2.35 10.75
C GLU A 47 -17.47 1.18 10.12
N GLU A 48 -17.85 0.74 8.92
CA GLU A 48 -17.21 -0.35 8.23
C GLU A 48 -15.81 0.02 7.71
N GLU A 49 -14.82 -0.83 7.97
CA GLU A 49 -13.48 -0.69 7.39
C GLU A 49 -13.48 -1.21 5.95
N LEU A 50 -13.30 -0.31 4.99
CA LEU A 50 -13.38 -0.60 3.56
C LEU A 50 -12.02 -1.09 3.00
N PHE A 51 -10.94 -0.50 3.50
CA PHE A 51 -9.60 -0.68 2.98
C PHE A 51 -8.55 -0.41 4.04
N VAL A 52 -7.39 -1.05 3.91
CA VAL A 52 -6.21 -0.80 4.75
C VAL A 52 -4.94 -0.89 3.93
N PHE A 53 -3.99 -0.02 4.23
CA PHE A 53 -2.67 0.03 3.60
C PHE A 53 -1.60 0.35 4.65
N ASP A 54 -0.53 -0.44 4.65
CA ASP A 54 0.63 -0.35 5.55
C ASP A 54 1.91 -0.41 4.70
N PHE A 55 2.68 0.67 4.71
CA PHE A 55 3.94 0.76 3.98
C PHE A 55 4.95 1.66 4.71
N PHE A 56 6.23 1.47 4.39
CA PHE A 56 7.32 2.26 4.95
C PHE A 56 8.55 2.30 4.05
N GLU A 57 9.35 3.34 4.20
CA GLU A 57 10.62 3.52 3.50
C GLU A 57 11.73 2.73 4.20
N ILE A 58 12.61 2.11 3.42
CA ILE A 58 13.82 1.44 3.90
C ILE A 58 15.03 2.14 3.27
N PRO A 59 15.85 2.88 4.05
CA PRO A 59 17.10 3.43 3.53
C PRO A 59 18.09 2.30 3.24
N LEU A 60 18.64 2.27 2.03
CA LEU A 60 19.71 1.36 1.66
C LEU A 60 21.04 1.87 2.21
N LYS A 61 21.32 1.53 3.47
CA LYS A 61 22.61 1.88 4.09
C LYS A 61 23.73 1.04 3.49
N ASN A 62 24.53 1.64 2.62
CA ASN A 62 25.86 1.12 2.30
C ASN A 62 26.89 1.79 3.23
N ARG A 63 27.66 1.01 4.01
CA ARG A 63 28.60 1.56 5.00
C ARG A 63 29.76 2.39 4.40
N PHE A 64 29.96 2.31 3.09
CA PHE A 64 31.12 2.87 2.40
C PHE A 64 30.79 4.00 1.40
N ILE A 65 29.51 4.30 1.17
CA ILE A 65 29.06 5.32 0.22
C ILE A 65 27.93 6.10 0.91
N ASN A 66 27.89 7.43 0.74
CA ASN A 66 26.71 8.25 1.05
C ASN A 66 25.56 7.91 0.09
N ASP A 67 25.08 6.69 0.21
CA ASP A 67 24.07 6.09 -0.64
C ASP A 67 22.70 6.53 -0.12
N LYS A 68 22.08 7.47 -0.83
CA LYS A 68 20.75 8.02 -0.50
C LYS A 68 19.62 7.16 -1.05
N ARG A 69 19.93 5.99 -1.59
CA ARG A 69 18.99 5.05 -2.16
C ARG A 69 17.97 4.58 -1.12
N LYS A 70 16.73 4.43 -1.56
CA LYS A 70 15.59 4.10 -0.71
C LYS A 70 14.72 3.06 -1.41
N ILE A 71 14.24 2.10 -0.63
CA ILE A 71 13.24 1.13 -1.06
C ILE A 71 11.90 1.50 -0.43
N MET A 72 10.83 1.39 -1.20
CA MET A 72 9.48 1.46 -0.65
C MET A 72 9.00 0.06 -0.31
N ASN A 73 8.76 -0.22 0.96
CA ASN A 73 8.28 -1.52 1.43
C ASN A 73 6.78 -1.48 1.74
N ILE A 74 5.99 -2.20 0.95
CA ILE A 74 4.58 -2.45 1.23
C ILE A 74 4.49 -3.66 2.16
N GLN A 75 4.02 -3.42 3.40
CA GLN A 75 3.86 -4.45 4.42
C GLN A 75 2.48 -5.13 4.35
N PHE A 76 1.44 -4.37 4.01
CA PHE A 76 0.09 -4.92 3.92
C PHE A 76 -0.81 -4.02 3.09
N ILE A 77 -1.63 -4.61 2.22
CA ILE A 77 -2.69 -3.92 1.51
C ILE A 77 -3.89 -4.85 1.37
N CYS A 78 -5.09 -4.36 1.69
CA CYS A 78 -6.29 -5.17 1.60
C CYS A 78 -7.54 -4.30 1.42
N VAL A 79 -8.41 -4.70 0.49
CA VAL A 79 -9.80 -4.24 0.45
C VAL A 79 -10.60 -5.16 1.37
N LEU A 80 -10.96 -4.65 2.53
CA LEU A 80 -11.52 -5.43 3.64
C LEU A 80 -12.96 -5.85 3.32
N SER A 81 -13.79 -4.90 2.88
CA SER A 81 -15.16 -5.11 2.43
C SER A 81 -15.25 -5.94 1.13
N PRO A 82 -15.80 -7.17 1.17
CA PRO A 82 -15.82 -8.10 0.03
C PRO A 82 -16.49 -7.58 -1.25
N GLU A 83 -17.51 -6.75 -1.12
CA GLU A 83 -18.29 -6.16 -2.21
C GLU A 83 -17.52 -5.10 -2.98
N PHE A 84 -16.50 -4.50 -2.37
CA PHE A 84 -15.62 -3.52 -3.01
C PHE A 84 -14.38 -4.14 -3.65
N ARG A 85 -14.16 -5.45 -3.49
CA ARG A 85 -13.02 -6.14 -4.10
C ARG A 85 -13.14 -6.17 -5.61
N ASN A 86 -12.00 -6.07 -6.28
CA ASN A 86 -11.89 -5.98 -7.74
C ASN A 86 -12.55 -4.73 -8.36
N ASN A 87 -12.94 -3.72 -7.56
CA ASN A 87 -13.47 -2.43 -8.03
C ASN A 87 -12.41 -1.30 -8.07
N GLY A 88 -11.12 -1.65 -8.12
CA GLY A 88 -10.03 -0.71 -8.37
C GLY A 88 -9.51 0.09 -7.18
N ILE A 89 -9.98 -0.16 -5.94
CA ILE A 89 -9.48 0.54 -4.74
C ILE A 89 -7.98 0.27 -4.52
N ALA A 90 -7.58 -1.00 -4.51
CA ALA A 90 -6.17 -1.37 -4.32
C ALA A 90 -5.29 -0.82 -5.46
N THR A 91 -5.76 -0.95 -6.71
CA THR A 91 -5.10 -0.39 -7.89
C THR A 91 -4.83 1.10 -7.73
N TYR A 92 -5.85 1.86 -7.34
CA TYR A 92 -5.75 3.30 -7.15
C TYR A 92 -4.64 3.70 -6.18
N TYR A 93 -4.59 3.08 -4.99
CA TYR A 93 -3.59 3.43 -3.98
C TYR A 93 -2.20 2.92 -4.31
N LEU A 94 -2.06 1.79 -5.01
CA LEU A 94 -0.77 1.33 -5.51
C LEU A 94 -0.23 2.27 -6.60
N ASP A 95 -1.08 2.76 -7.50
CA ASP A 95 -0.69 3.77 -8.51
C ASP A 95 -0.25 5.08 -7.84
N LYS A 96 -0.97 5.52 -6.81
CA LYS A 96 -0.58 6.73 -6.06
C LYS A 96 0.75 6.56 -5.32
N LEU A 97 0.98 5.38 -4.73
CA LEU A 97 2.27 5.07 -4.12
C LEU A 97 3.39 5.00 -5.17
N LYS A 98 3.10 4.49 -6.38
CA LYS A 98 4.01 4.49 -7.54
C LYS A 98 4.41 5.90 -7.96
N GLU A 99 3.43 6.80 -8.12
CA GLU A 99 3.67 8.22 -8.39
C GLU A 99 4.56 8.85 -7.30
N TYR A 100 4.27 8.58 -6.02
CA TYR A 100 5.08 9.06 -4.90
C TYR A 100 6.52 8.56 -4.95
N VAL A 101 6.73 7.27 -5.21
CA VAL A 101 8.06 6.64 -5.30
C VAL A 101 8.89 7.23 -6.42
N VAL A 102 8.29 7.41 -7.61
CA VAL A 102 8.97 8.02 -8.76
C VAL A 102 9.33 9.48 -8.46
N LYS A 103 8.38 10.26 -7.93
CA LYS A 103 8.58 11.67 -7.56
C LYS A 103 9.73 11.87 -6.57
N ASN A 104 9.94 10.91 -5.68
CA ASN A 104 10.94 10.99 -4.62
C ASN A 104 12.20 10.14 -4.89
N ASN A 105 12.40 9.65 -6.12
CA ASN A 105 13.60 8.91 -6.57
C ASN A 105 13.92 7.65 -5.74
N PHE A 106 12.93 6.83 -5.45
CA PHE A 106 13.13 5.50 -4.86
C PHE A 106 13.59 4.51 -5.93
N ASP A 107 14.43 3.55 -5.53
CA ASP A 107 15.00 2.59 -6.49
C ASP A 107 14.06 1.42 -6.79
N VAL A 108 13.34 0.93 -5.77
CA VAL A 108 12.62 -0.36 -5.83
C VAL A 108 11.39 -0.37 -4.93
N PHE A 109 10.37 -1.12 -5.35
CA PHE A 109 9.28 -1.61 -4.50
C PHE A 109 9.59 -2.98 -3.91
N ARG A 110 9.44 -3.15 -2.60
CA ARG A 110 9.40 -4.46 -1.95
C ARG A 110 8.00 -4.72 -1.43
N LEU A 111 7.42 -5.87 -1.75
CA LEU A 111 6.09 -6.25 -1.29
C LEU A 111 6.16 -7.49 -0.40
N GLU A 112 5.97 -7.30 0.90
CA GLU A 112 5.72 -8.43 1.78
C GLU A 112 4.22 -8.73 1.76
N ALA A 113 3.81 -9.65 0.89
CA ALA A 113 2.42 -10.08 0.79
C ALA A 113 2.07 -10.94 2.02
N ALA A 114 1.78 -10.28 3.14
CA ALA A 114 1.32 -10.92 4.34
C ALA A 114 -0.15 -11.34 4.20
N ILE A 115 -0.43 -12.64 4.29
CA ILE A 115 -1.80 -13.14 4.43
C ILE A 115 -2.17 -13.03 5.91
N GLN A 116 -3.10 -12.13 6.26
CA GLN A 116 -3.60 -12.07 7.64
C GLN A 116 -4.67 -13.14 7.86
N LYS A 117 -4.58 -13.82 9.00
CA LYS A 117 -5.65 -14.65 9.52
C LYS A 117 -6.84 -13.74 9.83
N ASN A 118 -8.05 -14.22 9.54
CA ASN A 118 -9.34 -13.55 9.79
C ASN A 118 -9.80 -12.53 8.75
N ILE A 119 -9.20 -12.48 7.57
CA ILE A 119 -9.79 -11.76 6.43
C ILE A 119 -10.87 -12.66 5.81
N ASN A 120 -12.09 -12.14 5.65
CA ASN A 120 -13.15 -12.82 4.90
C ASN A 120 -12.64 -13.10 3.47
N PRO A 121 -12.60 -14.35 2.97
CA PRO A 121 -12.03 -14.67 1.65
C PRO A 121 -12.96 -14.37 0.47
N THR A 122 -14.22 -13.97 0.71
CA THR A 122 -15.22 -13.71 -0.34
C THR A 122 -14.71 -12.68 -1.35
N ASN A 123 -14.78 -12.99 -2.65
CA ASN A 123 -14.26 -12.16 -3.75
C ASN A 123 -12.75 -11.82 -3.69
N ALA A 124 -11.97 -12.49 -2.84
CA ALA A 124 -10.51 -12.35 -2.85
C ALA A 124 -9.90 -12.97 -4.12
N LEU A 125 -8.81 -12.38 -4.61
CA LEU A 125 -8.00 -13.02 -5.64
C LEU A 125 -7.37 -14.30 -5.09
N LYS A 126 -7.32 -15.34 -5.92
CA LYS A 126 -6.48 -16.51 -5.65
C LYS A 126 -5.00 -16.11 -5.65
N ILE A 127 -4.17 -16.88 -4.96
CA ILE A 127 -2.77 -16.54 -4.70
C ILE A 127 -1.95 -16.26 -5.98
N ASP A 128 -2.17 -17.05 -7.03
CA ASP A 128 -1.56 -16.93 -8.36
C ASP A 128 -1.99 -15.63 -9.05
N LYS A 129 -3.29 -15.33 -9.04
CA LYS A 129 -3.82 -14.07 -9.59
C LYS A 129 -3.40 -12.85 -8.77
N LEU A 130 -3.25 -13.00 -7.47
CA LEU A 130 -2.78 -11.95 -6.58
C LEU A 130 -1.30 -11.63 -6.84
N ALA A 131 -0.46 -12.65 -7.03
CA ALA A 131 0.93 -12.46 -7.43
C ALA A 131 1.01 -11.68 -8.74
N GLN A 132 0.25 -12.10 -9.75
CA GLN A 132 0.24 -11.47 -11.06
C GLN A 132 -0.26 -10.03 -10.98
N PHE A 133 -1.33 -9.76 -10.22
CA PHE A 133 -1.84 -8.42 -9.99
C PHE A 133 -0.76 -7.45 -9.49
N TYR A 134 0.05 -7.88 -8.52
CA TYR A 134 1.13 -7.03 -7.99
C TYR A 134 2.28 -6.83 -8.98
N ILE A 135 2.64 -7.86 -9.74
CA ILE A 135 3.64 -7.75 -10.81
C ILE A 135 3.17 -6.73 -11.84
N ASP A 136 1.95 -6.88 -12.36
CA ASP A 136 1.41 -6.03 -13.42
C ASP A 136 1.38 -4.54 -13.03
N ILE A 137 1.06 -4.23 -11.76
CA ILE A 137 0.90 -2.84 -11.32
C ILE A 137 2.22 -2.19 -10.86
N LEU A 138 3.07 -2.94 -10.15
CA LEU A 138 4.30 -2.41 -9.56
C LEU A 138 5.49 -2.49 -10.52
N SER A 139 5.42 -3.32 -11.57
CA SER A 139 6.39 -3.25 -12.66
C SER A 139 6.19 -1.93 -13.42
N ASP A 140 7.28 -1.18 -13.61
CA ASP A 140 7.35 -0.01 -14.48
C ASP A 140 8.53 -0.19 -15.43
N ASP A 141 8.28 -0.09 -16.72
CA ASP A 141 9.31 -0.13 -17.76
C ASP A 141 10.31 1.04 -17.66
N LYS A 142 9.98 2.09 -16.89
CA LYS A 142 10.83 3.26 -16.63
C LYS A 142 11.71 3.12 -15.38
N MET A 143 11.47 2.12 -14.54
CA MET A 143 12.38 1.79 -13.45
C MET A 143 13.43 0.84 -14.00
N ASP A 144 14.73 1.17 -13.87
CA ASP A 144 15.81 0.37 -14.47
C ASP A 144 15.75 -1.11 -14.05
N LYS A 145 15.15 -1.42 -12.88
CA LYS A 145 14.74 -2.76 -12.40
C LYS A 145 13.63 -2.66 -11.34
N PRO A 146 12.32 -2.73 -11.65
CA PRO A 146 11.31 -2.90 -10.59
C PRO A 146 11.37 -4.37 -10.13
N ALA A 147 12.25 -4.66 -9.18
CA ALA A 147 12.31 -5.97 -8.58
C ALA A 147 11.15 -6.11 -7.58
N VAL A 148 9.97 -6.51 -8.07
CA VAL A 148 8.83 -6.83 -7.21
C VAL A 148 9.09 -8.17 -6.55
N TYR A 149 9.60 -8.15 -5.32
CA TYR A 149 9.73 -9.35 -4.51
C TYR A 149 8.42 -9.56 -3.78
N VAL A 150 7.65 -10.59 -4.18
CA VAL A 150 6.47 -11.04 -3.45
C VAL A 150 6.88 -12.15 -2.50
N ASN A 151 6.95 -11.85 -1.20
CA ASN A 151 7.18 -12.86 -0.18
C ASN A 151 5.88 -13.16 0.57
N TYR A 152 5.37 -14.38 0.42
CA TYR A 152 4.23 -14.86 1.19
C TYR A 152 4.70 -15.30 2.57
N LYS A 153 4.59 -14.40 3.54
CA LYS A 153 4.68 -14.78 4.95
C LYS A 153 3.34 -15.35 5.37
N ASN A 154 3.29 -16.65 5.62
CA ASN A 154 2.24 -17.22 6.47
C ASN A 154 2.45 -16.63 7.87
N ILE A 155 1.51 -15.85 8.38
CA ILE A 155 1.54 -15.41 9.78
C ILE A 155 1.13 -16.60 10.66
N ASN A 156 2.04 -17.55 10.79
CA ASN A 156 2.01 -18.71 11.69
C ASN A 156 3.34 -18.78 12.44
N GLU A 157 3.63 -17.78 13.28
CA GLU A 157 4.38 -17.97 14.54
C GLU A 157 3.78 -17.04 15.59
#